data_AF-W3A6C9-F1
#
_entry.id   AF-W3A6C9-F1
#
_cell.length_a   1.000
_cell.length_b   1.000
_cell.length_c   1.000
_cell.angle_alpha   90.00
_cell.angle_beta   90.00
_cell.angle_gamma   90.00
#
_symmetry.space_group_name_H-M   'P 1'
#
loop_
_entity.id
_entity.type
_entity.pdbx_description
1 polymer ?
#
loop_
_entity_poly.entity_id
_entity_poly.type
_entity_poly.pdbx_seq_one_letter_code
_entity_poly.pdbx_strand_id
1 'polypeptide(L)'
;MASSKPRGRPPADGNFIMWTEPLVESLLKLRFEKYAEPMAAARGTKSLRVAWAELAKELTLQNNGDVVSVEQCRNKLKALRNKWLAYHSGMVSEPVCLALMDACWGSEKDDGVPAKSQSHSRPSPEHRKQAKKPR
;
A
#
# COMPACT_ATOMS: atom_id res chain seq x y z
N MET A 1 1.93 29.44 -17.37
CA MET A 1 2.14 28.98 -15.98
C MET A 1 1.39 27.67 -15.80
N ALA A 2 2.08 26.55 -15.61
CA ALA A 2 1.45 25.23 -15.48
C ALA A 2 0.79 25.11 -14.10
N SER A 3 -0.53 25.18 -14.07
CA SER A 3 -1.33 24.99 -12.86
C SER A 3 -1.31 23.51 -12.48
N SER A 4 -0.47 23.16 -11.51
CA SER A 4 -0.42 21.82 -10.91
C SER A 4 -1.72 21.58 -10.14
N LYS A 5 -2.71 20.98 -10.82
CA LYS A 5 -3.96 20.56 -10.17
C LYS A 5 -3.60 19.70 -8.95
N PRO A 6 -4.17 19.97 -7.75
CA PRO A 6 -3.95 19.10 -6.61
C PRO A 6 -4.43 17.69 -6.99
N ARG A 7 -3.51 16.72 -6.88
CA ARG A 7 -3.81 15.31 -7.13
C ARG A 7 -4.74 14.81 -6.03
N GLY A 8 -6.02 14.70 -6.38
CA GLY A 8 -7.06 14.14 -5.52
C GLY A 8 -8.31 14.99 -5.60
N ARG A 9 -9.33 14.51 -6.31
CA ARG A 9 -10.68 15.05 -6.17
C ARG A 9 -11.08 14.83 -4.70
N PRO A 10 -11.43 15.87 -3.92
CA PRO A 10 -12.01 15.66 -2.60
C PRO A 10 -13.22 14.74 -2.75
N PRO A 11 -13.46 13.80 -1.82
CA PRO A 11 -14.69 13.05 -1.79
C PRO A 11 -15.87 14.04 -1.90
N ALA A 12 -16.83 13.76 -2.77
CA ALA A 12 -17.98 14.65 -3.02
C ALA A 12 -18.79 14.95 -1.74
N ASP A 13 -18.59 14.13 -0.71
CA ASP A 13 -19.22 14.18 0.61
C ASP A 13 -18.64 15.25 1.54
N GLY A 14 -17.48 15.85 1.21
CA GLY A 14 -16.83 16.85 2.06
C GLY A 14 -16.21 16.31 3.36
N ASN A 15 -16.39 15.02 3.66
CA ASN A 15 -15.77 14.37 4.81
C ASN A 15 -14.25 14.20 4.59
N PHE A 16 -13.46 15.10 5.19
CA PHE A 16 -12.00 15.10 5.12
C PHE A 16 -11.41 14.88 6.51
N ILE A 17 -10.78 13.73 6.71
CA ILE A 17 -10.11 13.41 7.97
C ILE A 17 -8.64 13.81 7.92
N MET A 18 -8.13 14.31 9.04
CA MET A 18 -6.70 14.54 9.20
C MET A 18 -6.00 13.25 9.56
N TRP A 19 -5.16 12.76 8.65
CA TRP A 19 -4.33 11.58 8.87
C TRP A 19 -3.10 11.94 9.71
N THR A 20 -3.28 11.93 11.03
CA THR A 20 -2.18 12.07 11.99
C THR A 20 -1.33 10.80 12.05
N GLU A 21 -0.11 10.93 12.56
CA GLU A 21 0.80 9.79 12.77
C GLU A 21 0.18 8.67 13.62
N PRO A 22 -0.43 8.94 14.80
CA PRO A 22 -1.07 7.89 15.59
C PRO A 22 -2.24 7.24 14.83
N LEU A 23 -3.01 7.98 14.03
CA LEU A 23 -4.11 7.41 13.26
C LEU A 23 -3.61 6.48 12.14
N VAL A 24 -2.49 6.83 11.51
CA VAL A 24 -1.85 5.99 10.50
C VAL A 24 -1.23 4.74 11.13
N GLU A 25 -0.59 4.87 12.29
CA GLU A 25 -0.11 3.73 13.07
C GLU A 25 -1.26 2.77 13.41
N SER A 26 -2.36 3.30 13.94
CA SER A 26 -3.55 2.50 14.24
C SER A 26 -4.12 1.80 13.02
N LEU A 27 -4.19 2.48 11.86
CA LEU A 27 -4.63 1.86 10.61
C LEU A 27 -3.75 0.66 10.23
N LEU A 28 -2.43 0.78 10.36
CA LEU A 28 -1.49 -0.30 10.04
C LEU A 28 -1.61 -1.46 11.03
N LYS A 29 -1.60 -1.18 12.34
CA LYS A 29 -1.77 -2.20 13.40
C LYS A 29 -3.09 -2.95 13.25
N LEU A 30 -4.19 -2.22 13.05
CA LEU A 30 -5.49 -2.86 12.82
C LEU A 30 -5.48 -3.74 11.58
N ARG A 31 -4.86 -3.31 10.48
CA ARG A 31 -4.86 -4.08 9.23
C ARG A 31 -3.98 -5.32 9.28
N PHE A 32 -2.81 -5.23 9.89
CA PHE A 32 -1.75 -6.25 9.82
C PHE A 32 -1.62 -7.10 11.08
N GLU A 33 -2.13 -6.66 12.23
CA GLU A 33 -2.17 -7.47 13.45
C GLU A 33 -3.58 -8.03 13.67
N LYS A 34 -4.57 -7.14 13.86
CA LYS A 34 -5.91 -7.56 14.30
C LYS A 34 -6.76 -8.16 13.19
N TYR A 35 -6.79 -7.50 12.02
CA TYR A 35 -7.63 -7.90 10.90
C TYR A 35 -6.86 -8.64 9.80
N ALA A 36 -5.59 -9.02 10.02
CA ALA A 36 -4.80 -9.75 9.02
C ALA A 36 -5.42 -11.10 8.66
N GLU A 37 -5.59 -11.96 9.66
CA GLU A 37 -6.23 -13.27 9.54
C GLU A 37 -7.65 -13.19 8.98
N PRO A 38 -8.59 -12.41 9.55
CA PRO A 38 -9.97 -12.38 9.04
C PRO A 38 -10.08 -11.77 7.63
N MET A 39 -9.19 -10.85 7.24
CA MET A 39 -9.16 -10.36 5.85
C MET A 39 -8.50 -11.35 4.89
N ALA A 40 -7.53 -12.16 5.33
CA ALA A 40 -6.94 -13.23 4.53
C ALA A 40 -7.90 -14.42 4.36
N ALA A 41 -8.61 -14.77 5.42
CA ALA A 41 -9.63 -15.82 5.44
C ALA A 41 -10.93 -15.42 4.72
N ALA A 42 -11.14 -14.12 4.43
CA ALA A 42 -12.33 -13.61 3.75
C ALA A 42 -12.41 -14.15 2.31
N ARG A 43 -13.14 -15.24 2.12
CA ARG A 43 -13.48 -15.78 0.80
C ARG A 43 -14.62 -14.98 0.18
N GLY A 44 -14.26 -13.90 -0.53
CA GLY A 44 -15.17 -13.15 -1.39
C GLY A 44 -15.37 -11.68 -1.03
N THR A 45 -16.02 -10.95 -1.94
CA THR A 45 -16.13 -9.48 -1.89
C THR A 45 -17.04 -8.95 -0.78
N LYS A 46 -17.91 -9.79 -0.20
CA LYS A 46 -18.84 -9.40 0.88
C LYS A 46 -18.16 -9.48 2.24
N SER A 47 -17.57 -10.62 2.58
CA SER A 47 -16.82 -10.82 3.83
C SER A 47 -15.64 -9.86 3.93
N LEU A 48 -14.93 -9.62 2.83
CA LEU A 48 -13.85 -8.63 2.81
C LEU A 48 -14.37 -7.21 3.06
N ARG A 49 -15.53 -6.84 2.49
CA ARG A 49 -16.16 -5.54 2.76
C ARG A 49 -16.55 -5.37 4.22
N VAL A 50 -17.07 -6.43 4.85
CA VAL A 50 -17.43 -6.41 6.27
C VAL A 50 -16.18 -6.23 7.14
N ALA A 51 -15.10 -6.98 6.87
CA ALA A 51 -13.85 -6.82 7.61
C ALA A 51 -13.28 -5.40 7.49
N TRP A 52 -13.37 -4.79 6.29
CA TRP A 52 -12.98 -3.39 6.11
C TRP A 52 -13.89 -2.40 6.84
N ALA A 53 -15.20 -2.67 6.89
CA ALA A 53 -16.16 -1.84 7.61
C ALA A 53 -15.92 -1.85 9.13
N GLU A 54 -15.65 -3.03 9.69
CA GLU A 54 -15.29 -3.19 11.10
C GLU A 54 -13.99 -2.45 11.44
N LEU A 55 -12.97 -2.57 10.59
CA LEU A 55 -11.73 -1.82 10.74
C LEU A 55 -11.98 -0.30 10.71
N ALA A 56 -12.78 0.18 9.76
CA ALA A 56 -13.08 1.61 9.63
C ALA A 56 -13.89 2.14 10.83
N LYS A 57 -14.79 1.34 11.38
CA LYS A 57 -15.54 1.64 12.60
C LYS A 57 -14.61 1.78 13.80
N GLU A 58 -13.66 0.86 13.95
CA GLU A 58 -12.69 0.92 15.05
C GLU A 58 -11.75 2.12 14.91
N LEU A 59 -11.33 2.44 13.68
CA LEU A 59 -10.52 3.63 13.41
C LEU A 59 -11.29 4.93 13.66
N THR A 60 -12.59 4.96 13.40
CA THR A 60 -13.48 6.09 13.72
C THR A 60 -13.53 6.36 15.23
N LEU A 61 -13.57 5.30 16.06
CA LEU A 61 -13.53 5.45 17.52
C LEU A 61 -12.22 6.07 17.99
N GLN A 62 -11.11 5.77 17.32
CA GLN A 62 -9.79 6.34 17.65
C GLN A 62 -9.59 7.75 17.09
N ASN A 63 -10.42 8.17 16.15
CA ASN A 63 -10.34 9.47 15.50
C ASN A 63 -11.20 10.55 16.20
N ASN A 64 -11.37 10.45 17.53
CA ASN A 64 -12.14 11.39 18.34
C ASN A 64 -13.58 11.68 17.86
N GLY A 65 -14.19 10.73 17.11
CA GLY A 65 -15.55 10.86 16.59
C GLY A 65 -15.66 11.30 15.13
N ASP A 66 -14.56 11.66 14.46
CA ASP A 66 -14.56 11.93 13.03
C ASP A 66 -14.70 10.62 12.24
N VAL A 67 -15.79 10.50 11.47
CA VAL A 67 -16.15 9.29 10.74
C VAL A 67 -15.13 8.97 9.66
N VAL A 68 -14.45 7.83 9.80
CA VAL A 68 -13.53 7.32 8.80
C VAL A 68 -14.25 6.33 7.90
N SER A 69 -14.28 6.61 6.59
CA SER A 69 -14.88 5.72 5.61
C SER A 69 -13.95 4.56 5.23
N VAL A 70 -14.53 3.42 4.87
CA VAL A 70 -13.80 2.27 4.33
C VAL A 70 -12.93 2.66 3.12
N GLU A 71 -13.46 3.52 2.25
CA GLU A 71 -12.75 3.98 1.07
C GLU A 71 -11.53 4.84 1.44
N GLN A 72 -11.67 5.72 2.45
CA GLN A 72 -10.55 6.50 2.99
C GLN A 72 -9.45 5.57 3.53
N CYS A 73 -9.80 4.54 4.31
CA CYS A 73 -8.83 3.54 4.81
C CYS A 73 -8.08 2.86 3.65
N ARG A 74 -8.80 2.38 2.63
CA ARG A 74 -8.21 1.68 1.48
C ARG A 74 -7.31 2.60 0.65
N ASN A 75 -7.77 3.81 0.38
CA ASN A 75 -7.01 4.81 -0.38
C ASN A 75 -5.75 5.24 0.38
N LYS A 76 -5.85 5.44 1.70
CA LYS A 76 -4.69 5.75 2.54
C LYS A 76 -3.69 4.60 2.54
N LEU A 77 -4.13 3.36 2.75
CA LEU A 77 -3.23 2.20 2.72
C LEU A 77 -2.51 2.06 1.38
N LYS A 78 -3.23 2.27 0.27
CA LYS A 78 -2.64 2.27 -1.08
C LYS A 78 -1.61 3.38 -1.24
N ALA A 79 -1.89 4.59 -0.74
CA ALA A 79 -0.96 5.71 -0.78
C ALA A 79 0.30 5.43 0.05
N LEU A 80 0.16 4.85 1.25
CA LEU A 80 1.28 4.46 2.11
C LEU A 80 2.17 3.41 1.43
N ARG A 81 1.56 2.38 0.82
CA ARG A 81 2.29 1.36 0.06
C ARG A 81 3.06 1.95 -1.12
N ASN A 82 2.43 2.84 -1.89
CA ASN A 82 3.11 3.51 -3.00
C ASN A 82 4.27 4.39 -2.51
N LYS A 83 4.11 5.07 -1.36
CA LYS A 83 5.18 5.87 -0.76
C LYS A 83 6.34 5.01 -0.28
N TRP A 84 6.05 3.87 0.35
CA TRP A 84 7.06 2.88 0.74
C TRP A 84 7.84 2.34 -0.47
N LEU A 85 7.16 1.94 -1.54
CA LEU A 85 7.81 1.50 -2.79
C LEU A 85 8.68 2.61 -3.39
N ALA A 86 8.20 3.85 -3.40
CA ALA A 86 8.96 4.98 -3.92
C ALA A 86 10.20 5.30 -3.06
N TYR A 87 10.14 5.07 -1.75
CA TYR A 87 11.28 5.23 -0.85
C TYR A 87 12.35 4.17 -1.14
N HIS A 88 11.95 2.90 -1.28
CA HIS A 88 12.89 1.83 -1.65
C HIS A 88 13.47 1.97 -3.07
N SER A 89 12.79 2.68 -3.98
CA SER A 89 13.34 3.04 -5.28
C SER A 89 14.20 4.31 -5.26
N GLY A 90 14.45 4.91 -4.09
CA GLY A 90 15.24 6.14 -3.93
C GLY A 90 14.60 7.41 -4.51
N MET A 91 13.28 7.40 -4.77
CA MET A 91 12.59 8.49 -5.44
C MET A 91 11.99 9.52 -4.47
N VAL A 92 11.80 9.17 -3.20
CA VAL A 92 11.21 10.06 -2.18
C VAL A 92 11.96 9.97 -0.86
N SER A 93 11.83 11.01 -0.04
CA SER A 93 12.35 11.07 1.33
C SER A 93 11.62 10.09 2.26
N GLU A 94 12.25 9.84 3.41
CA GLU A 94 11.76 8.93 4.45
C GLU A 94 10.26 9.14 4.76
N PRO A 95 9.42 8.11 4.58
CA PRO A 95 8.02 8.22 4.93
C PRO A 95 7.82 8.23 6.45
N VAL A 96 6.90 9.07 6.90
CA VAL A 96 6.32 8.99 8.23
C VAL A 96 5.82 7.56 8.49
N CYS A 97 6.17 7.01 9.65
CA CYS A 97 5.94 5.60 10.02
C CYS A 97 6.71 4.57 9.16
N LEU A 98 7.87 4.91 8.56
CA LEU A 98 8.69 3.97 7.78
C LEU A 98 8.93 2.65 8.54
N ALA A 99 9.29 2.71 9.82
CA ALA A 99 9.54 1.52 10.64
C ALA A 99 8.34 0.57 10.68
N LEU A 100 7.11 1.10 10.77
CA LEU A 100 5.89 0.28 10.76
C LEU A 100 5.59 -0.27 9.36
N MET A 101 5.85 0.52 8.31
CA MET A 101 5.70 0.06 6.93
C MET A 101 6.70 -1.08 6.62
N ASP A 102 7.93 -0.96 7.10
CA ASP A 102 8.96 -1.98 6.95
C ASP A 102 8.64 -3.23 7.78
N ALA A 103 8.10 -3.10 9.00
CA ALA A 103 7.63 -4.24 9.76
C ALA A 103 6.47 -4.99 9.04
N CYS A 104 5.60 -4.25 8.34
CA CYS A 104 4.43 -4.81 7.65
C CYS A 104 4.72 -5.32 6.22
N TRP A 105 5.69 -4.75 5.51
CA TRP A 105 6.00 -5.05 4.11
C TRP A 105 7.46 -5.47 3.85
N GLY A 106 8.37 -5.19 4.78
CA GLY A 106 9.77 -5.62 4.76
C GLY A 106 9.98 -7.03 5.36
N SER A 107 9.07 -7.50 6.22
CA SER A 107 9.12 -8.85 6.83
C SER A 107 8.94 -10.03 5.85
N GLU A 108 8.78 -9.82 4.54
CA GLU A 108 8.94 -10.90 3.55
C GLU A 108 10.40 -11.38 3.40
N LYS A 109 11.35 -10.85 4.19
CA LYS A 109 12.77 -11.18 4.11
C LYS A 109 13.41 -11.85 5.33
N ASP A 110 12.68 -12.10 6.41
CA ASP A 110 13.29 -12.71 7.60
C ASP A 110 12.55 -13.97 8.05
N ASP A 111 12.61 -15.01 7.22
CA ASP A 111 12.68 -16.38 7.75
C ASP A 111 13.57 -17.22 6.81
N GLY A 112 14.85 -17.32 7.17
CA GLY A 112 15.76 -18.35 6.67
C GLY A 112 16.76 -17.91 5.59
N VAL A 113 17.91 -17.38 6.02
CA VAL A 113 19.16 -17.62 5.27
C VAL A 113 19.91 -18.74 5.98
N PRO A 114 20.26 -19.82 5.25
CA PRO A 114 21.69 -20.00 5.04
C PRO A 114 22.08 -20.35 3.59
N ALA A 115 23.21 -19.75 3.20
CA ALA A 115 24.21 -20.27 2.27
C ALA A 115 23.95 -20.23 0.74
N LYS A 116 24.84 -19.47 0.09
CA LYS A 116 25.48 -19.71 -1.22
C LYS A 116 24.69 -20.53 -2.25
N SER A 117 24.29 -19.87 -3.33
CA SER A 117 24.39 -20.45 -4.68
C SER A 117 24.43 -19.35 -5.75
N GLN A 118 25.66 -19.07 -6.18
CA GLN A 118 26.00 -18.75 -7.56
C GLN A 118 25.07 -19.47 -8.54
N SER A 119 24.40 -18.75 -9.45
CA SER A 119 24.07 -19.25 -10.80
C SER A 119 23.47 -18.19 -11.72
N HIS A 120 24.32 -17.82 -12.69
CA HIS A 120 24.03 -17.67 -14.12
C HIS A 120 23.17 -16.49 -14.63
N SER A 121 23.90 -15.48 -15.10
CA SER A 121 23.85 -14.92 -16.47
C SER A 121 22.55 -15.10 -17.25
N ARG A 122 21.81 -14.00 -17.44
CA ARG A 122 20.83 -13.90 -18.53
C ARG A 122 21.56 -13.73 -19.87
N PRO A 123 21.33 -14.59 -20.88
CA PRO A 123 21.77 -14.31 -22.23
C PRO A 123 20.92 -13.20 -22.85
N SER A 124 21.64 -12.28 -23.51
CA SER A 124 21.12 -11.24 -24.39
C SER A 124 20.36 -11.84 -25.58
N PRO A 125 19.15 -11.36 -25.92
CA PRO A 125 18.58 -11.60 -27.24
C PRO A 125 19.12 -10.52 -28.20
N GLU A 126 20.26 -10.82 -28.83
CA GLU A 126 20.49 -10.34 -30.20
C GLU A 126 19.45 -11.01 -31.10
N HIS A 127 18.50 -10.25 -31.63
CA HIS A 127 18.06 -10.49 -33.00
C HIS A 127 17.89 -9.17 -33.74
N ARG A 128 18.93 -8.95 -34.55
CA ARG A 128 19.19 -7.88 -35.48
C ARG A 128 18.35 -8.04 -36.74
N LYS A 129 17.48 -7.05 -36.99
CA LYS A 129 17.15 -6.37 -38.26
C LYS A 129 16.53 -7.14 -39.45
N GLN A 130 15.74 -6.33 -40.18
CA GLN A 130 15.39 -6.32 -41.62
C GLN A 130 14.04 -7.00 -41.95
N ALA A 131 12.95 -6.27 -42.22
CA ALA A 131 12.62 -5.33 -43.31
C ALA A 131 12.16 -6.01 -44.61
N LYS A 132 11.00 -5.50 -45.09
CA LYS A 132 10.41 -5.50 -46.45
C LYS A 132 9.32 -6.55 -46.79
N LYS A 133 8.08 -6.04 -46.96
CA LYS A 133 7.04 -6.44 -47.97
C LYS A 133 7.63 -6.40 -49.40
N PRO A 134 6.95 -6.80 -50.51
CA PRO A 134 5.59 -7.35 -50.76
C PRO A 134 5.67 -8.72 -51.52
N ARG A 135 4.62 -9.42 -51.97
CA ARG A 135 3.52 -9.09 -52.89
C ARG A 135 2.45 -10.18 -52.80
#